data_AF-A0A3Q8SUI2-F1
#
_entry.id   AF-A0A3Q8SUI2-F1
#
_cell.length_a   1.000
_cell.length_b   1.000
_cell.length_c   1.000
_cell.angle_alpha   90.00
_cell.angle_beta   90.00
_cell.angle_gamma   90.00
#
_symmetry.space_group_name_H-M   'P 1'
#
loop_
_entity.id
_entity.type
_entity.pdbx_description
1 polymer ?
#
loop_
_entity_poly.entity_id
_entity_poly.type
_entity_poly.pdbx_seq_one_letter_code
_entity_poly.pdbx_strand_id
1 'polypeptide(L)'
;MKNNWHFSSLGIDKVKKLSGKYTGLLTDEVFYTQGSNTGIHMNICTASLPNYEKFIVSPKSEINYHLAGYGTNLNDSLTRLGGESVERAAGAVSQLYLKKRIVRATYSELNEKAINLEYLTPYTNEQLKRLHSLNSDFLSKNPDFETQQDWVRANSLFYPQQSIYIPKNTFLFGSQSKKRTFLAVSTGTAAHINWQKALLNSLIEYIQIDAFMYS
;
A
#
# COMPACT_ATOMS: atom_id res chain seq x y z
N MET A 1 21.61 36.35 -14.80
CA MET A 1 20.76 35.57 -13.87
C MET A 1 21.55 34.33 -13.47
N LYS A 2 21.99 34.24 -12.21
CA LYS A 2 22.62 33.03 -11.66
C LYS A 2 21.49 32.06 -11.30
N ASN A 3 21.37 30.97 -12.05
CA ASN A 3 20.48 29.88 -11.67
C ASN A 3 21.09 29.16 -10.46
N ASN A 4 20.62 29.51 -9.25
CA ASN A 4 20.88 28.75 -8.04
C ASN A 4 20.03 27.47 -8.04
N TRP A 5 20.45 26.46 -8.80
CA TRP A 5 20.00 25.10 -8.57
C TRP A 5 20.74 24.56 -7.35
N HIS A 6 20.09 24.59 -6.18
CA HIS A 6 20.54 23.82 -5.03
C HIS A 6 20.38 22.32 -5.34
N PHE A 7 21.42 21.70 -5.90
CA PHE A 7 21.53 20.24 -6.10
C PHE A 7 21.74 19.51 -4.77
N SER A 8 20.77 19.62 -3.85
CA SER A 8 20.75 18.78 -2.65
C SER A 8 20.01 17.46 -2.98
N SER A 9 20.80 16.38 -3.04
CA SER A 9 20.45 14.95 -3.16
C SER A 9 19.99 14.45 -4.55
N LEU A 10 20.94 13.88 -5.30
CA LEU A 10 20.63 13.01 -6.44
C LEU A 10 19.76 11.83 -5.95
N GLY A 11 18.87 11.33 -6.80
CA GLY A 11 18.08 10.12 -6.55
C GLY A 11 18.95 8.93 -6.18
N ILE A 12 20.18 8.87 -6.72
CA ILE A 12 21.18 7.85 -6.35
C ILE A 12 21.59 7.94 -4.88
N ASP A 13 21.76 9.14 -4.32
CA ASP A 13 22.16 9.31 -2.91
C ASP A 13 21.02 8.91 -1.97
N LYS A 14 19.78 9.15 -2.39
CA LYS A 14 18.59 8.73 -1.64
C LYS A 14 18.47 7.21 -1.66
N VAL A 15 18.51 6.59 -2.84
CA VAL A 15 18.42 5.13 -2.98
C VAL A 15 19.56 4.45 -2.23
N LYS A 16 20.81 4.93 -2.35
CA LYS A 16 21.96 4.41 -1.58
C LYS A 16 21.73 4.39 -0.06
N LYS A 17 21.09 5.42 0.50
CA LYS A 17 20.76 5.46 1.94
C LYS A 17 19.66 4.47 2.33
N LEU A 18 18.81 4.09 1.38
CA LEU A 18 17.74 3.13 1.58
C LEU A 18 18.18 1.70 1.26
N SER A 19 19.22 1.51 0.46
CA SER A 19 19.73 0.19 0.08
C SER A 19 20.62 -0.42 1.15
N GLY A 20 20.50 -1.73 1.34
CA GLY A 20 21.40 -2.48 2.19
C GLY A 20 20.93 -3.90 2.42
N LYS A 21 21.86 -4.85 2.33
CA LYS A 21 21.59 -6.28 2.42
C LYS A 21 20.95 -6.74 3.74
N TYR A 22 21.21 -6.01 4.83
CA TYR A 22 20.76 -6.40 6.18
C TYR A 22 19.85 -5.37 6.86
N THR A 23 20.04 -4.08 6.58
CA THR A 23 19.35 -2.99 7.30
C THR A 23 18.71 -1.96 6.38
N GLY A 24 18.81 -2.11 5.05
CA GLY A 24 18.24 -1.16 4.10
C GLY A 24 16.82 -1.53 3.72
N LEU A 25 15.97 -0.54 3.45
CA LEU A 25 14.58 -0.72 3.00
C LEU A 25 14.43 -1.44 1.66
N LEU A 26 15.46 -1.42 0.81
CA LEU A 26 15.57 -2.25 -0.39
C LEU A 26 16.89 -3.01 -0.40
N THR A 27 16.96 -4.04 -1.24
CA THR A 27 18.20 -4.76 -1.51
C THR A 27 19.31 -3.82 -2.02
N ASP A 28 20.56 -4.26 -1.89
CA ASP A 28 21.73 -3.57 -2.43
C ASP A 28 21.83 -3.66 -3.96
N GLU A 29 21.05 -4.54 -4.58
CA GLU A 29 20.92 -4.67 -6.03
C GLU A 29 19.78 -3.81 -6.57
N VAL A 30 20.11 -2.91 -7.50
CA VAL A 30 19.17 -2.10 -8.29
C VAL A 30 19.46 -2.34 -9.76
N PHE A 31 18.46 -2.79 -10.50
CA PHE A 31 18.55 -3.04 -11.94
C PHE A 31 18.05 -1.82 -12.70
N TYR A 32 18.75 -1.44 -13.76
CA TYR A 32 18.42 -0.30 -14.59
C TYR A 32 18.23 -0.71 -16.04
N THR A 33 17.09 -0.36 -16.60
CA THR A 33 16.78 -0.54 -18.03
C THR A 33 16.54 0.84 -18.63
N GLN A 34 17.41 1.22 -19.56
CA GLN A 34 17.26 2.46 -20.32
C GLN A 34 16.16 2.30 -21.38
N GLY A 35 15.34 3.34 -21.55
CA GLY A 35 14.35 3.38 -22.62
C GLY A 35 15.00 3.47 -24.00
N SER A 36 14.38 2.84 -25.01
CA SER A 36 14.85 2.95 -26.39
C SER A 36 14.43 4.27 -27.04
N ASN A 37 15.16 4.69 -28.07
CA ASN A 37 14.81 5.86 -28.90
C ASN A 37 13.73 5.55 -29.95
N THR A 38 13.19 4.32 -29.96
CA THR A 38 12.21 3.84 -30.95
C THR A 38 10.78 3.79 -30.39
N GLY A 39 10.54 4.42 -29.23
CA GLY A 39 9.24 4.46 -28.55
C GLY A 39 9.20 5.51 -27.44
N ILE A 40 8.42 5.24 -26.38
CA ILE A 40 8.41 6.10 -25.19
C ILE A 40 9.79 6.01 -24.52
N HIS A 41 10.47 7.14 -24.39
CA HIS A 41 11.74 7.23 -23.67
C HIS A 41 11.51 7.05 -22.16
N MET A 42 11.33 5.80 -21.74
CA MET A 42 11.01 5.40 -20.38
C MET A 42 12.17 4.60 -19.78
N ASN A 43 12.75 5.15 -18.73
CA ASN A 43 13.81 4.54 -17.95
C ASN A 43 13.18 3.84 -16.75
N ILE A 44 13.60 2.61 -16.49
CA ILE A 44 13.03 1.77 -15.44
C ILE A 44 14.14 1.39 -14.48
N CYS A 45 13.94 1.63 -13.19
CA CYS A 45 14.78 1.09 -12.12
C CYS A 45 13.95 0.10 -11.31
N THR A 46 14.46 -1.10 -11.06
CA THR A 46 13.78 -2.10 -10.23
C THR A 46 14.67 -2.61 -9.12
N ALA A 47 14.06 -3.01 -8.01
CA ALA A 47 14.74 -3.61 -6.87
C ALA A 47 13.78 -4.55 -6.13
N SER A 48 14.29 -5.25 -5.12
CA SER A 48 13.50 -6.11 -4.24
C SER A 48 13.49 -5.59 -2.81
N LEU A 49 12.44 -5.94 -2.06
CA LEU A 49 12.42 -5.72 -0.62
C LEU A 49 13.22 -6.82 0.11
N PRO A 50 13.86 -6.53 1.26
CA PRO A 50 14.63 -7.50 2.06
C PRO A 50 13.81 -8.57 2.81
N ASN A 51 12.58 -8.86 2.40
CA ASN A 51 11.66 -9.79 3.05
C ASN A 51 11.19 -9.39 4.47
N TYR A 52 10.94 -8.09 4.73
CA TYR A 52 10.49 -7.62 6.05
C TYR A 52 9.17 -8.26 6.52
N GLU A 53 8.31 -8.65 5.60
CA GLU A 53 7.07 -9.36 5.88
C GLU A 53 7.32 -10.65 6.67
N LYS A 54 8.47 -11.30 6.50
CA LYS A 54 8.81 -12.51 7.25
C LYS A 54 8.94 -12.25 8.75
N PHE A 55 9.39 -11.05 9.12
CA PHE A 55 9.51 -10.62 10.51
C PHE A 55 8.24 -9.99 11.05
N ILE A 56 7.56 -9.16 10.25
CA ILE A 56 6.43 -8.35 10.70
C ILE A 56 5.11 -9.14 10.65
N VAL A 57 4.94 -9.97 9.62
CA VAL A 57 3.69 -10.71 9.36
C VAL A 57 3.81 -12.14 9.84
N SER A 58 4.74 -12.93 9.30
CA SER A 58 5.02 -14.31 9.73
C SER A 58 6.22 -14.88 8.97
N PRO A 59 7.02 -15.79 9.54
CA PRO A 59 8.16 -16.42 8.85
C PRO A 59 7.81 -17.11 7.53
N LYS A 60 6.55 -17.54 7.36
CA LYS A 60 6.02 -18.17 6.14
C LYS A 60 5.40 -17.18 5.17
N SER A 61 5.35 -15.89 5.51
CA SER A 61 4.79 -14.86 4.64
C SER A 61 5.73 -14.63 3.47
N GLU A 62 5.16 -14.61 2.28
CA GLU A 62 5.83 -14.17 1.06
C GLU A 62 4.99 -13.05 0.49
N ILE A 63 5.54 -11.84 0.46
CA ILE A 63 4.91 -10.74 -0.25
C ILE A 63 5.85 -10.35 -1.40
N ASN A 64 5.47 -10.79 -2.59
CA ASN A 64 6.21 -10.48 -3.82
C ASN A 64 5.93 -9.04 -4.25
N TYR A 65 6.63 -8.08 -3.64
CA TYR A 65 6.66 -6.72 -4.15
C TYR A 65 7.77 -6.58 -5.18
N HIS A 66 7.37 -6.34 -6.43
CA HIS A 66 8.28 -5.79 -7.43
C HIS A 66 8.29 -4.28 -7.27
N LEU A 67 9.41 -3.72 -6.83
CA LEU A 67 9.58 -2.27 -6.76
C LEU A 67 10.02 -1.76 -8.12
N ALA A 68 9.41 -0.69 -8.60
CA ALA A 68 9.74 -0.10 -9.88
C ALA A 68 9.61 1.44 -9.87
N GLY A 69 10.68 2.10 -10.28
CA GLY A 69 10.69 3.53 -10.56
C GLY A 69 10.77 3.79 -12.06
N TYR A 70 9.75 4.43 -12.61
CA TYR A 70 9.68 4.81 -14.03
C TYR A 70 9.99 6.29 -14.20
N GLY A 71 10.76 6.69 -15.21
CA GLY A 71 11.09 8.11 -15.41
C GLY A 71 11.69 8.43 -16.76
N THR A 72 11.77 9.71 -17.09
CA THR A 72 12.36 10.16 -18.37
C THR A 72 13.89 10.19 -18.33
N ASN A 73 14.48 10.00 -17.15
CA ASN A 73 15.92 9.86 -16.95
C ASN A 73 16.20 9.00 -15.70
N LEU A 74 17.43 8.52 -15.57
CA LEU A 74 17.87 7.68 -14.44
C LEU A 74 17.56 8.29 -13.07
N ASN A 75 17.78 9.59 -12.89
CA ASN A 75 17.62 10.24 -11.60
C ASN A 75 16.15 10.29 -11.15
N ASP A 76 15.24 10.52 -12.10
CA ASP A 76 13.80 10.49 -11.90
C ASP A 76 13.31 9.07 -11.57
N SER A 77 13.76 8.07 -12.34
CA SER A 77 13.47 6.64 -12.08
C SER A 77 13.96 6.20 -10.69
N LEU A 78 15.19 6.53 -10.30
CA LEU A 78 15.72 6.22 -8.97
C LEU A 78 14.95 6.91 -7.85
N THR A 79 14.56 8.17 -8.05
CA THR A 79 13.77 8.91 -7.05
C THR A 79 12.41 8.25 -6.83
N ARG A 80 11.75 7.82 -7.91
CA ARG A 80 10.45 7.12 -7.83
C ARG A 80 10.59 5.73 -7.22
N LEU A 81 11.65 4.98 -7.57
CA LEU A 81 11.96 3.70 -6.94
C LEU A 81 12.14 3.86 -5.42
N GLY A 82 12.89 4.88 -4.99
CA GLY A 82 13.06 5.19 -3.57
C GLY A 82 11.74 5.55 -2.86
N GLY A 83 10.86 6.29 -3.55
CA GLY A 83 9.52 6.61 -3.07
C GLY A 83 8.67 5.37 -2.83
N GLU A 84 8.56 4.49 -3.83
CA GLU A 84 7.81 3.23 -3.71
C GLU A 84 8.41 2.32 -2.63
N SER A 85 9.75 2.26 -2.53
CA SER A 85 10.43 1.49 -1.48
C SER A 85 10.00 1.93 -0.08
N VAL A 86 9.98 3.25 0.17
CA VAL A 86 9.54 3.81 1.45
C VAL A 86 8.05 3.56 1.68
N GLU A 87 7.21 3.72 0.67
CA GLU A 87 5.77 3.45 0.75
C GLU A 87 5.49 2.01 1.17
N ARG A 88 6.09 1.02 0.48
CA ARG A 88 5.84 -0.39 0.76
C ARG A 88 6.40 -0.82 2.11
N ALA A 89 7.59 -0.35 2.47
CA ALA A 89 8.15 -0.58 3.80
C ALA A 89 7.27 0.03 4.90
N ALA A 90 6.82 1.28 4.74
CA ALA A 90 5.92 1.96 5.67
C ALA A 90 4.59 1.22 5.81
N GLY A 91 4.02 0.77 4.70
CA GLY A 91 2.81 -0.04 4.66
C GLY A 91 2.97 -1.35 5.43
N ALA A 92 4.07 -2.07 5.26
CA ALA A 92 4.35 -3.30 5.99
C ALA A 92 4.47 -3.08 7.50
N VAL A 93 5.22 -2.05 7.94
CA VAL A 93 5.41 -1.76 9.38
C VAL A 93 4.20 -1.09 10.04
N SER A 94 3.25 -0.55 9.26
CA SER A 94 2.11 0.21 9.76
C SER A 94 1.29 -0.55 10.81
N GLN A 95 1.21 -1.88 10.69
CA GLN A 95 0.52 -2.74 11.65
C GLN A 95 1.05 -2.59 13.08
N LEU A 96 2.36 -2.40 13.24
CA LEU A 96 3.00 -2.25 14.55
C LEU A 96 2.58 -0.94 15.22
N TYR A 97 2.48 0.14 14.44
CA TYR A 97 2.11 1.47 14.94
C TYR A 97 0.61 1.64 15.17
N LEU A 98 -0.21 0.97 14.36
CA LEU A 98 -1.67 1.10 14.41
C LEU A 98 -2.34 0.10 15.36
N LYS A 99 -1.58 -0.78 16.02
CA LYS A 99 -2.12 -1.81 16.94
C LYS A 99 -3.08 -1.25 18.00
N LYS A 100 -2.76 -0.08 18.58
CA LYS A 100 -3.61 0.58 19.59
C LYS A 100 -4.88 1.22 19.01
N ARG A 101 -5.00 1.31 17.69
CA ARG A 101 -6.17 1.83 16.98
C ARG A 101 -7.08 0.71 16.46
N ILE A 102 -6.74 -0.55 16.74
CA ILE A 102 -7.53 -1.70 16.34
C ILE A 102 -8.55 -1.99 17.44
N VAL A 103 -9.82 -2.08 17.07
CA VAL A 103 -10.92 -2.52 17.94
C VAL A 103 -11.58 -3.74 17.32
N ARG A 104 -12.02 -4.68 18.16
CA ARG A 104 -12.79 -5.84 17.71
C ARG A 104 -14.27 -5.58 17.98
N ALA A 105 -15.07 -5.55 16.93
CA ALA A 105 -16.49 -5.20 16.99
C ALA A 105 -17.28 -5.76 15.79
N THR A 106 -18.59 -5.78 15.90
CA THR A 106 -19.51 -5.95 14.76
C THR A 106 -19.76 -4.61 14.06
N TYR A 107 -20.37 -4.63 12.87
CA TYR A 107 -20.79 -3.38 12.23
C TYR A 107 -21.89 -2.70 13.06
N SER A 108 -22.85 -3.47 13.60
CA SER A 108 -23.94 -2.97 14.44
C SER A 108 -23.42 -2.19 15.66
N GLU A 109 -22.33 -2.64 16.28
CA GLU A 109 -21.70 -1.97 17.42
C GLU A 109 -21.04 -0.63 17.05
N LEU A 110 -20.53 -0.50 15.82
CA LEU A 110 -19.86 0.72 15.33
C LEU A 110 -20.80 1.71 14.66
N ASN A 111 -21.93 1.21 14.14
CA ASN A 111 -23.00 1.96 13.50
C ASN A 111 -22.47 2.94 12.41
N GLU A 112 -22.94 4.18 12.39
CA GLU A 112 -22.58 5.22 11.40
C GLU A 112 -21.09 5.57 11.35
N LYS A 113 -20.28 5.12 12.32
CA LYS A 113 -18.83 5.33 12.31
C LYS A 113 -18.09 4.27 11.50
N ALA A 114 -18.71 3.14 11.21
CA ALA A 114 -18.15 2.15 10.28
C ALA A 114 -18.38 2.63 8.84
N ILE A 115 -17.37 2.43 8.00
CA ILE A 115 -17.55 2.61 6.56
C ILE A 115 -18.58 1.59 6.04
N ASN A 116 -19.48 2.04 5.15
CA ASN A 116 -20.51 1.18 4.58
C ASN A 116 -19.87 -0.06 3.93
N LEU A 117 -20.34 -1.24 4.36
CA LEU A 117 -19.84 -2.52 3.87
C LEU A 117 -20.02 -2.69 2.37
N GLU A 118 -21.06 -2.10 1.78
CA GLU A 118 -21.33 -2.17 0.33
C GLU A 118 -20.16 -1.62 -0.51
N TYR A 119 -19.51 -0.56 -0.04
CA TYR A 119 -18.34 0.02 -0.73
C TYR A 119 -17.07 -0.80 -0.55
N LEU A 120 -17.07 -1.77 0.35
CA LEU A 120 -15.90 -2.58 0.67
C LEU A 120 -15.97 -3.98 0.08
N THR A 121 -17.07 -4.38 -0.55
CA THR A 121 -17.28 -5.75 -1.05
C THR A 121 -17.08 -5.85 -2.56
N PRO A 122 -15.82 -5.99 -3.06
CA PRO A 122 -15.56 -6.14 -4.49
C PRO A 122 -15.96 -7.52 -5.04
N TYR A 123 -16.18 -8.49 -4.16
CA TYR A 123 -16.46 -9.87 -4.52
C TYR A 123 -17.94 -10.22 -4.34
N THR A 124 -18.49 -10.95 -5.31
CA THR A 124 -19.80 -11.58 -5.15
C THR A 124 -19.71 -12.75 -4.16
N ASN A 125 -20.84 -13.15 -3.57
CA ASN A 125 -20.88 -14.34 -2.70
C ASN A 125 -20.42 -15.62 -3.40
N GLU A 126 -20.61 -15.72 -4.73
CA GLU A 126 -20.13 -16.87 -5.51
C GLU A 126 -18.60 -16.88 -5.61
N GLN A 127 -18.00 -15.72 -5.89
CA GLN A 127 -16.54 -15.57 -5.91
C GLN A 127 -15.93 -15.87 -4.53
N LEU A 128 -16.57 -15.42 -3.45
CA LEU A 128 -16.14 -15.72 -2.08
C LEU A 128 -16.23 -17.21 -1.74
N LYS A 129 -17.28 -17.92 -2.17
CA LYS A 129 -17.36 -19.38 -2.02
C LYS A 129 -16.19 -20.08 -2.73
N ARG A 130 -15.84 -19.63 -3.93
CA ARG A 130 -14.70 -20.17 -4.69
C ARG A 130 -13.36 -19.85 -4.02
N LEU A 131 -13.19 -18.64 -3.49
CA LEU A 131 -11.98 -18.29 -2.74
C LEU A 131 -11.88 -19.11 -1.44
N HIS A 132 -12.99 -19.28 -0.74
CA HIS A 132 -13.05 -20.08 0.48
C HIS A 132 -12.69 -21.56 0.26
N SER A 133 -13.11 -22.16 -0.88
CA SER A 133 -12.74 -23.54 -1.20
C SER A 133 -11.25 -23.73 -1.52
N LEU A 134 -10.60 -22.68 -2.02
CA LEU A 134 -9.15 -22.67 -2.27
C LEU A 134 -8.34 -22.30 -1.01
N ASN A 135 -8.90 -21.44 -0.16
CA ASN A 135 -8.29 -20.99 1.08
C ASN A 135 -9.38 -20.68 2.13
N SER A 136 -9.46 -21.54 3.14
CA SER A 136 -10.47 -21.47 4.20
C SER A 136 -10.36 -20.24 5.10
N ASP A 137 -9.26 -19.48 5.03
CA ASP A 137 -9.12 -18.20 5.74
C ASP A 137 -10.00 -17.10 5.13
N PHE A 138 -10.47 -17.24 3.87
CA PHE A 138 -11.46 -16.33 3.30
C PHE A 138 -12.87 -16.63 3.83
N LEU A 139 -13.73 -15.62 3.96
CA LEU A 139 -15.14 -15.88 4.22
C LEU A 139 -15.83 -16.45 2.98
N SER A 140 -16.80 -17.34 3.19
CA SER A 140 -17.62 -17.94 2.13
C SER A 140 -18.76 -17.03 1.65
N LYS A 141 -18.99 -15.90 2.31
CA LYS A 141 -19.98 -14.87 1.96
C LYS A 141 -19.51 -13.50 2.45
N ASN A 142 -20.10 -12.45 1.91
CA ASN A 142 -19.84 -11.09 2.38
C ASN A 142 -20.22 -10.94 3.86
N PRO A 143 -19.48 -10.09 4.62
CA PRO A 143 -19.76 -9.86 6.03
C PRO A 143 -21.13 -9.20 6.17
N ASP A 144 -21.89 -9.64 7.17
CA ASP A 144 -23.16 -9.02 7.57
C ASP A 144 -22.95 -8.12 8.80
N PHE A 145 -24.03 -7.46 9.21
CA PHE A 145 -24.03 -6.49 10.30
C PHE A 145 -23.51 -7.06 11.64
N GLU A 146 -23.67 -8.37 11.84
CA GLU A 146 -23.30 -9.10 13.06
C GLU A 146 -21.93 -9.79 12.96
N THR A 147 -21.27 -9.70 11.81
CA THR A 147 -19.96 -10.32 11.62
C THR A 147 -18.90 -9.61 12.46
N GLN A 148 -18.41 -10.28 13.51
CA GLN A 148 -17.29 -9.77 14.31
C GLN A 148 -15.97 -9.77 13.54
N GLN A 149 -15.35 -8.61 13.45
CA GLN A 149 -14.03 -8.44 12.84
C GLN A 149 -13.20 -7.36 13.53
N ASP A 150 -11.94 -7.26 13.13
CA ASP A 150 -11.04 -6.22 13.60
C ASP A 150 -11.19 -4.98 12.71
N TRP A 151 -11.33 -3.82 13.34
CA TRP A 151 -11.52 -2.52 12.69
C TRP A 151 -10.40 -1.57 13.09
N VAL A 152 -9.86 -0.82 12.13
CA VAL A 152 -8.86 0.21 12.36
C VAL A 152 -9.56 1.56 12.45
N ARG A 153 -9.33 2.27 13.56
CA ARG A 153 -9.75 3.66 13.72
C ARG A 153 -8.86 4.59 12.89
N ALA A 154 -9.45 5.25 11.90
CA ALA A 154 -8.82 6.24 11.02
C ALA A 154 -9.52 7.60 11.12
N ASN A 155 -8.89 8.65 10.58
CA ASN A 155 -9.52 9.97 10.50
C ASN A 155 -10.32 10.08 9.21
N SER A 156 -11.50 10.72 9.26
CA SER A 156 -12.24 11.07 8.05
C SER A 156 -11.54 12.20 7.30
N LEU A 157 -11.47 12.08 5.96
CA LEU A 157 -10.94 13.15 5.12
C LEU A 157 -11.89 14.36 5.06
N PHE A 158 -13.20 14.11 5.03
CA PHE A 158 -14.23 15.16 4.95
C PHE A 158 -14.53 15.79 6.30
N TYR A 159 -14.39 15.02 7.37
CA TYR A 159 -14.62 15.48 8.75
C TYR A 159 -13.40 15.15 9.62
N PRO A 160 -12.30 15.90 9.54
CA PRO A 160 -11.01 15.54 10.17
C PRO A 160 -11.06 15.32 11.70
N GLN A 161 -12.06 15.90 12.38
CA GLN A 161 -12.27 15.72 13.82
C GLN A 161 -13.05 14.44 14.17
N GLN A 162 -13.60 13.76 13.17
CA GLN A 162 -14.34 12.53 13.32
C GLN A 162 -13.47 11.33 12.96
N SER A 163 -13.64 10.25 13.73
CA SER A 163 -13.01 8.97 13.43
C SER A 163 -13.98 8.07 12.70
N ILE A 164 -13.47 7.40 11.68
CA ILE A 164 -14.14 6.33 10.95
C ILE A 164 -13.45 5.00 11.24
N TYR A 165 -14.18 3.89 11.08
CA TYR A 165 -13.67 2.55 11.28
C TYR A 165 -13.68 1.79 9.96
N ILE A 166 -12.52 1.25 9.60
CA ILE A 166 -12.29 0.52 8.35
C ILE A 166 -11.85 -0.90 8.71
N PRO A 167 -12.35 -1.97 8.05
CA PRO A 167 -11.91 -3.33 8.31
C PRO A 167 -10.38 -3.46 8.15
N LYS A 168 -9.75 -4.04 9.17
CA LYS A 168 -8.29 -4.17 9.26
C LYS A 168 -7.68 -4.87 8.03
N ASN A 169 -8.36 -5.88 7.50
CA ASN A 169 -7.87 -6.68 6.38
C ASN A 169 -7.93 -5.96 5.03
N THR A 170 -8.65 -4.84 4.93
CA THR A 170 -8.61 -3.94 3.77
C THR A 170 -7.55 -2.85 3.95
N PHE A 171 -7.40 -2.36 5.18
CA PHE A 171 -6.60 -1.18 5.47
C PHE A 171 -5.10 -1.47 5.70
N LEU A 172 -4.74 -2.66 6.20
CA LEU A 172 -3.35 -3.00 6.56
C LEU A 172 -2.80 -4.18 5.74
N PHE A 173 -1.64 -4.01 5.12
CA PHE A 173 -0.95 -5.07 4.36
C PHE A 173 -0.54 -6.23 5.25
N GLY A 174 -0.85 -7.46 4.84
CA GLY A 174 -0.40 -8.66 5.54
C GLY A 174 -1.08 -8.89 6.89
N SER A 175 -2.31 -8.41 7.08
CA SER A 175 -3.06 -8.67 8.32
C SER A 175 -3.30 -10.18 8.50
N GLN A 176 -2.80 -10.72 9.61
CA GLN A 176 -3.03 -12.10 10.06
C GLN A 176 -4.45 -12.23 10.64
N SER A 177 -5.47 -12.32 9.79
CA SER A 177 -6.83 -12.67 10.20
C SER A 177 -7.19 -14.06 9.69
N LYS A 178 -7.79 -14.88 10.56
CA LYS A 178 -8.40 -16.18 10.22
C LYS A 178 -9.75 -16.06 9.48
N LYS A 179 -10.22 -14.83 9.27
CA LYS A 179 -11.46 -14.49 8.57
C LYS A 179 -11.18 -13.26 7.72
N ARG A 180 -10.80 -13.49 6.47
CA ARG A 180 -10.51 -12.46 5.48
C ARG A 180 -11.72 -12.30 4.59
N THR A 181 -12.19 -11.08 4.51
CA THR A 181 -13.21 -10.67 3.54
C THR A 181 -12.57 -10.05 2.31
N PHE A 182 -11.40 -9.45 2.50
CA PHE A 182 -10.72 -8.61 1.53
C PHE A 182 -9.21 -8.88 1.55
N LEU A 183 -8.55 -8.54 0.45
CA LEU A 183 -7.10 -8.42 0.38
C LEU A 183 -6.75 -6.93 0.41
N ALA A 184 -5.87 -6.54 1.32
CA ALA A 184 -5.28 -5.21 1.29
C ALA A 184 -4.41 -5.08 0.02
N VAL A 185 -4.73 -4.08 -0.79
CA VAL A 185 -3.99 -3.72 -2.02
C VAL A 185 -3.37 -2.34 -1.84
N SER A 186 -2.32 -2.03 -2.60
CA SER A 186 -1.59 -0.76 -2.45
C SER A 186 -2.30 0.47 -3.03
N THR A 187 -3.45 0.28 -3.66
CA THR A 187 -4.28 1.38 -4.18
C THR A 187 -4.57 2.43 -3.12
N GLY A 188 -4.23 3.68 -3.42
CA GLY A 188 -4.41 4.80 -2.50
C GLY A 188 -3.33 4.88 -1.42
N THR A 189 -2.19 4.22 -1.62
CA THR A 189 -0.99 4.45 -0.79
C THR A 189 -0.02 5.34 -1.55
N ALA A 190 0.68 6.22 -0.84
CA ALA A 190 1.64 7.12 -1.44
C ALA A 190 2.68 7.58 -0.43
N ALA A 191 3.92 7.74 -0.89
CA ALA A 191 4.99 8.36 -0.12
C ALA A 191 5.42 9.70 -0.71
N HIS A 192 5.65 10.68 0.17
CA HIS A 192 6.27 11.95 -0.19
C HIS A 192 6.92 12.57 1.06
N ILE A 193 7.95 13.41 0.90
CA ILE A 193 8.58 14.18 1.99
C ILE A 193 7.63 15.21 2.65
N ASN A 194 6.41 15.36 2.12
CA ASN A 194 5.40 16.32 2.56
C ASN A 194 4.08 15.56 2.58
N TRP A 195 3.42 15.52 3.73
CA TRP A 195 2.25 14.66 3.92
C TRP A 195 1.05 15.11 3.06
N GLN A 196 0.89 16.42 2.80
CA GLN A 196 -0.19 16.90 1.93
C GLN A 196 -0.01 16.41 0.49
N LYS A 197 1.24 16.38 -0.01
CA LYS A 197 1.56 15.82 -1.32
C LYS A 197 1.40 14.31 -1.37
N ALA A 198 1.73 13.60 -0.29
CA ALA A 198 1.45 12.16 -0.19
C ALA A 198 -0.07 11.90 -0.28
N LEU A 199 -0.88 12.64 0.49
CA LEU A 199 -2.33 12.55 0.43
C LEU A 199 -2.88 12.88 -0.97
N LEU A 200 -2.40 13.96 -1.60
CA LEU A 200 -2.79 14.31 -2.95
C LEU A 200 -2.49 13.18 -3.95
N ASN A 201 -1.29 12.59 -3.88
CA ASN A 201 -0.91 11.47 -4.74
C ASN A 201 -1.81 10.25 -4.52
N SER A 202 -2.14 9.92 -3.27
CA SER A 202 -3.05 8.80 -2.97
C SER A 202 -4.45 9.02 -3.56
N LEU A 203 -4.95 10.25 -3.53
CA LEU A 203 -6.25 10.60 -4.13
C LEU A 203 -6.20 10.53 -5.66
N ILE A 204 -5.11 10.98 -6.27
CA ILE A 204 -4.92 10.88 -7.73
C ILE A 204 -4.91 9.41 -8.16
N GLU A 205 -4.13 8.57 -7.48
CA GLU A 205 -4.06 7.13 -7.79
C GLU A 205 -5.44 6.46 -7.65
N TYR A 206 -6.16 6.77 -6.58
CA TYR A 206 -7.52 6.27 -6.37
C TYR A 206 -8.45 6.63 -7.53
N ILE A 207 -8.45 7.89 -7.97
CA ILE A 207 -9.27 8.35 -9.10
C ILE A 207 -8.81 7.70 -10.42
N GLN A 208 -7.51 7.53 -10.63
CA GLN A 208 -6.98 6.88 -11.83
C GLN A 208 -7.46 5.43 -11.95
N ILE A 209 -7.42 4.67 -10.86
CA ILE A 209 -7.86 3.27 -10.84
C ILE A 209 -9.37 3.19 -11.01
N ASP A 210 -10.13 4.05 -10.33
CA ASP A 210 -11.58 4.12 -10.50
C ASP A 210 -11.96 4.41 -11.96
N ALA A 211 -11.35 5.44 -12.57
CA ALA A 211 -11.57 5.78 -13.97
C ALA A 211 -11.18 4.64 -14.93
N PHE A 212 -10.10 3.91 -14.64
CA PHE A 212 -9.68 2.75 -15.43
C PHE A 212 -10.66 1.58 -15.35
N MET A 213 -11.35 1.40 -14.22
CA MET A 213 -12.36 0.35 -14.09
C MET A 213 -13.63 0.62 -14.91
N TYR A 214 -13.89 1.88 -15.28
CA TYR A 214 -15.02 2.29 -16.11
C TYR A 214 -14.72 2.34 -17.62
N SER A 215 -13.44 2.25 -18.02
CA SER A 215 -13.00 2.29 -19.43
C SER A 215 -13.00 0.92 -20.09
#